data_AF-T1BLM7-F1
#
_entry.id   AF-T1BLM7-F1
#
_cell.length_a   1.000
_cell.length_b   1.000
_cell.length_c   1.000
_cell.angle_alpha   90.00
_cell.angle_beta   90.00
_cell.angle_gamma   90.00
#
_symmetry.space_group_name_H-M   'P 1'
#
loop_
_entity.id
_entity.type
_entity.pdbx_description
1 polymer ?
#
loop_
_entity_poly.entity_id
_entity_poly.type
_entity_poly.pdbx_seq_one_letter_code
_entity_poly.pdbx_strand_id
1 'polypeptide(L)' 'MHRLRRRTLVSFIAWLTVMVFDTGGQLTFKAAANHGGGEGMAHWRAMARKPWLGLGLLSFVVEFVAW' A
#
# COMPACT_ATOMS: atom_id res chain seq x y z
N MET A 1 5.28 -21.79 -27.67
CA MET A 1 5.69 -21.87 -26.25
C MET A 1 6.18 -20.54 -25.64
N HIS A 2 7.06 -19.76 -26.28
CA HIS A 2 7.59 -18.48 -25.71
C HIS A 2 6.53 -17.43 -25.32
N ARG A 3 5.43 -17.29 -26.08
CA ARG A 3 4.36 -16.32 -25.79
C ARG A 3 3.52 -16.68 -24.56
N LEU A 4 3.34 -17.97 -24.28
CA LEU A 4 2.61 -18.44 -23.08
C LEU A 4 3.43 -18.16 -21.82
N ARG A 5 4.72 -18.50 -21.82
CA ARG A 5 5.64 -18.24 -20.69
C ARG A 5 5.71 -16.75 -20.33
N ARG A 6 5.72 -15.87 -21.33
CA ARG A 6 5.74 -14.40 -21.11
C ARG A 6 4.45 -13.89 -20.47
N ARG A 7 3.29 -14.44 -20.85
CA ARG A 7 1.98 -14.06 -20.28
C ARG A 7 1.87 -14.46 -18.82
N THR A 8 2.22 -15.71 -18.49
CA THR A 8 2.18 -16.22 -17.11
C THR A 8 3.11 -15.44 -16.19
N LEU A 9 4.30 -15.07 -16.69
CA LEU A 9 5.26 -14.28 -15.93
C LEU A 9 4.72 -12.88 -15.58
N VAL A 10 4.11 -12.20 -16.56
CA VAL A 10 3.51 -10.87 -16.33
C VAL A 10 2.37 -10.95 -15.32
N SER A 11 1.48 -11.94 -15.45
CA SER A 11 0.40 -12.15 -14.47
C SER A 11 0.93 -12.43 -13.07
N PHE A 12 1.98 -13.23 -12.95
CA PHE A 12 2.59 -13.52 -11.66
C PHE A 12 3.23 -12.28 -11.02
N ILE A 13 3.92 -11.46 -11.80
CA ILE A 13 4.50 -10.19 -11.33
C ILE A 13 3.41 -9.23 -10.89
N ALA A 14 2.33 -9.09 -11.66
CA ALA A 14 1.21 -8.22 -11.30
C ALA A 14 0.52 -8.69 -10.01
N TRP A 15 0.28 -10.01 -9.88
CA TRP A 15 -0.28 -10.61 -8.68
C TRP A 15 0.61 -10.37 -7.44
N LEU A 16 1.92 -10.60 -7.58
CA LEU A 16 2.87 -10.39 -6.47
C LEU A 16 2.94 -8.90 -6.09
N THR A 17 2.90 -8.01 -7.08
CA THR A 17 2.87 -6.55 -6.87
C THR A 17 1.66 -6.17 -6.03
N VAL A 18 0.45 -6.56 -6.46
CA VAL A 18 -0.78 -6.30 -5.71
C VAL A 18 -0.69 -6.85 -4.29
N MET A 19 -0.24 -8.09 -4.09
CA MET A 19 -0.10 -8.69 -2.76
C MET A 19 0.85 -7.92 -1.83
N VAL A 20 2.01 -7.50 -2.34
CA VAL A 20 3.01 -6.74 -1.56
C VAL A 20 2.47 -5.36 -1.19
N PHE A 21 1.85 -4.66 -2.14
CA PHE A 21 1.34 -3.30 -1.90
C PHE A 21 0.07 -3.29 -1.04
N ASP A 22 -0.80 -4.28 -1.15
CA ASP A 22 -1.95 -4.43 -0.24
C ASP A 22 -1.46 -4.66 1.21
N THR A 23 -0.59 -5.65 1.40
CA THR A 23 -0.04 -5.97 2.73
C THR A 23 0.75 -4.79 3.30
N GLY A 24 1.64 -4.20 2.51
CA GLY A 24 2.46 -3.05 2.91
C GLY A 24 1.61 -1.82 3.21
N GLY A 25 0.61 -1.53 2.38
CA GLY A 25 -0.36 -0.47 2.59
C GLY A 25 -1.07 -0.60 3.93
N GLN A 26 -1.65 -1.76 4.22
CA GLN A 26 -2.33 -2.01 5.49
C GLN A 26 -1.40 -1.87 6.71
N LEU A 27 -0.15 -2.35 6.61
CA LEU A 27 0.84 -2.19 7.68
C LEU A 27 1.22 -0.72 7.91
N THR A 28 1.37 0.07 6.84
CA THR A 28 1.69 1.50 6.97
C THR A 28 0.53 2.29 7.58
N PHE A 29 -0.72 1.97 7.25
CA PHE A 29 -1.88 2.56 7.92
C PHE A 29 -1.94 2.18 9.41
N LYS A 30 -1.66 0.92 9.74
CA LYS A 30 -1.60 0.46 11.13
C LYS A 30 -0.47 1.15 11.90
N ALA A 31 0.70 1.33 11.30
CA ALA A 31 1.82 2.07 11.88
C ALA A 31 1.47 3.55 12.10
N ALA A 32 0.77 4.17 11.13
CA ALA A 32 0.28 5.54 11.26
C ALA A 32 -0.70 5.68 12.44
N ALA A 33 -1.63 4.74 12.58
CA ALA A 33 -2.61 4.70 13.67
C ALA A 33 -1.98 4.49 15.06
N ASN A 34 -0.94 3.64 15.16
CA ASN A 34 -0.33 3.31 16.44
C ASN A 34 0.58 4.42 16.99
N HIS A 35 0.81 5.52 16.26
CA HIS A 35 1.79 6.56 16.60
C HIS A 35 1.18 7.95 16.90
N GLY A 36 -0.10 8.01 17.27
CA GLY A 36 -0.79 9.24 17.68
C GLY A 36 -1.23 9.20 19.13
N GLY A 37 -0.52 9.90 20.02
CA GLY A 37 -1.01 10.22 21.36
C GLY A 37 -1.85 11.50 21.29
N GLY A 38 -3.17 11.35 21.25
CA GLY A 38 -4.11 12.46 21.19
C GLY A 38 -5.51 11.98 20.82
N GLU A 39 -6.54 12.66 21.30
CA GLU A 39 -7.94 12.30 21.04
C GLU A 39 -8.53 13.14 19.89
N GLY A 40 -9.44 12.54 19.11
CA GLY A 40 -10.23 13.24 18.10
C GLY A 40 -9.43 13.86 16.94
N MET A 41 -9.80 15.08 16.53
CA MET A 41 -9.25 15.74 15.33
C MET A 41 -7.75 16.04 15.41
N ALA A 42 -7.20 16.19 16.63
CA ALA A 42 -5.77 16.38 16.86
C ALA A 42 -4.96 15.14 16.46
N HIS A 43 -5.51 13.94 16.71
CA HIS A 43 -4.93 12.67 16.28
C HIS A 43 -4.86 12.58 14.76
N TRP A 44 -5.97 12.89 14.07
CA TRP A 44 -6.04 12.87 12.62
C TRP A 44 -5.05 13.84 11.95
N ARG A 45 -4.92 15.06 12.48
CA ARG A 45 -3.91 16.02 12.00
C ARG A 45 -2.47 15.54 12.24
N ALA A 46 -2.21 14.91 13.37
CA ALA A 46 -0.90 14.33 13.67
C ALA A 46 -0.61 13.13 12.76
N MET A 47 -1.63 12.33 12.42
CA MET A 47 -1.50 11.19 11.51
C MET A 47 -1.27 11.63 10.06
N ALA A 48 -2.01 12.63 9.58
CA ALA A 48 -1.90 13.17 8.22
C ALA A 48 -0.54 13.80 7.91
N ARG A 49 0.19 14.26 8.94
CA ARG A 49 1.55 14.79 8.80
C ARG A 49 2.65 13.72 8.76
N LYS A 50 2.33 12.45 9.01
CA LYS A 50 3.33 11.38 9.07
C LYS A 50 3.58 10.77 7.69
N PRO A 51 4.84 10.42 7.39
CA PRO A 51 5.22 9.82 6.11
C PRO A 51 4.56 8.45 5.86
N TRP A 52 4.18 7.74 6.93
CA TRP A 52 3.49 6.44 6.86
C TRP A 52 2.17 6.50 6.10
N LEU A 53 1.41 7.59 6.25
CA LEU A 53 0.13 7.75 5.56
C LEU A 53 0.35 7.99 4.06
N GLY A 54 1.42 8.71 3.70
CA GLY A 54 1.86 8.87 2.32
C GLY A 54 2.33 7.55 1.69
N LEU A 55 3.04 6.71 2.45
CA LEU A 55 3.43 5.37 1.99
C LEU A 55 2.21 4.48 1.74
N GLY A 56 1.21 4.50 2.64
CA GLY A 56 -0.03 3.76 2.44
C GLY A 56 -0.82 4.23 1.23
N LEU A 57 -0.91 5.55 1.02
CA LEU A 57 -1.53 6.12 -0.18
C LEU A 57 -0.80 5.73 -1.46
N LEU A 58 0.54 5.76 -1.44
CA LEU A 58 1.35 5.34 -2.59
C LEU A 58 1.08 3.87 -2.95
N SER A 59 1.00 3.00 -1.94
CA SER A 59 0.66 1.59 -2.16
C SER A 59 -0.69 1.42 -2.85
N PHE A 60 -1.69 2.21 -2.46
CA PHE A 60 -3.02 2.17 -3.07
C PHE A 60 -2.99 2.61 -4.54
N VAL A 61 -2.19 3.63 -4.88
CA VAL A 61 -2.01 4.06 -6.29
C VAL A 61 -1.33 2.97 -7.11
N VAL A 62 -0.32 2.31 -6.57
CA VAL A 62 0.37 1.21 -7.28
C VAL A 62 -0.56 0.02 -7.48
N GLU A 63 -1.35 -0.33 -6.48
CA GLU A 63 -2.37 -1.37 -6.58
C GLU A 63 -3.39 -1.04 -7.68
N PHE A 64 -3.93 0.19 -7.72
CA PHE A 64 -4.89 0.61 -8.73
C PHE A 64 -4.35 0.53 -10.16
N VAL A 65 -3.05 0.77 -10.38
CA VAL A 65 -2.41 0.63 -11.70
C VAL A 65 -2.10 -0.82 -12.06
N ALA A 66 -1.84 -1.66 -11.06
CA ALA A 66 -1.54 -3.07 -11.24
C ALA A 66 -2.78 -3.95 -11.46
N TRP A 67 -3.96 -3.44 -11.09
CA TRP A 67 -5.27 -4.07 -11.24
C TRP A 67 -5.92 -3.74 -12.60
#